data_AF-A0A368GLP3-F1
#
_entry.id   AF-A0A368GLP3-F1
#
_cell.length_a   1.000
_cell.length_b   1.000
_cell.length_c   1.000
_cell.angle_alpha   90.00
_cell.angle_beta   90.00
_cell.angle_gamma   90.00
#
_symmetry.space_group_name_H-M   'P 1'
#
loop_
_entity.id
_entity.type
_entity.pdbx_description
1 polymer ?
#
loop_
_entity_poly.entity_id
_entity_poly.type
_entity_poly.pdbx_seq_one_letter_code
_entity_poly.pdbx_strand_id
1 'polypeptide(L)'
;MKREIGKTRVFSASSAHAAALLEKSGQLVGLAGFDSGFSNVFEAVAVEETGSVRSEVDSEVVVIFRKLSKKDPQTREKALRELLDIIKGKDAETVALCYDGYTTFIGKLTLDGSPTVRSLSLRITSYFISTLKKAAQRHLEAVSFFFSSLVCFYL
;
A
#
# COMPACT_ATOMS: atom_id res chain seq x y z
N MET A 1 20.34 33.67 53.60
CA MET A 1 19.14 34.18 52.91
C MET A 1 18.34 32.98 52.42
N LYS A 2 17.16 32.71 52.99
CA LYS A 2 16.25 31.61 52.61
C LYS A 2 15.31 32.06 51.48
N ARG A 3 15.12 31.24 50.42
CA ARG A 3 13.97 31.24 49.48
C ARG A 3 13.85 29.82 48.90
N GLU A 4 12.95 28.99 49.43
CA GLU A 4 11.55 28.72 49.01
C GLU A 4 11.39 27.63 47.93
N ILE A 5 10.52 26.69 48.25
CA ILE A 5 10.23 25.41 47.58
C ILE A 5 9.26 25.65 46.41
N GLY A 6 9.72 25.41 45.19
CA GLY A 6 8.89 25.36 43.99
C GLY A 6 8.34 23.95 43.76
N LYS A 7 7.11 23.71 44.23
CA LYS A 7 6.33 22.48 44.06
C LYS A 7 5.86 22.37 42.61
N THR A 8 6.67 21.84 41.69
CA THR A 8 6.20 21.48 40.34
C THR A 8 5.46 20.15 40.40
N ARG A 9 4.14 20.23 40.16
CA ARG A 9 3.25 19.07 40.07
C ARG A 9 3.74 18.13 38.97
N VAL A 10 4.08 16.92 39.37
CA VAL A 10 4.09 15.75 38.49
C VAL A 10 2.65 15.58 37.98
N PHE A 11 2.36 16.09 36.79
CA PHE A 11 1.18 15.67 36.03
C PHE A 11 1.49 14.34 35.34
N SER A 12 1.65 13.28 36.12
CA SER A 12 1.46 11.91 35.64
C SER A 12 0.01 11.53 35.89
N ALA A 13 -0.89 11.95 34.98
CA ALA A 13 -2.23 11.38 34.84
C ALA A 13 -2.94 12.02 33.64
N SER A 14 -2.73 11.51 32.43
CA SER A 14 -3.69 11.74 31.33
C SER A 14 -3.67 10.66 30.25
N SER A 15 -2.60 9.89 30.09
CA SER A 15 -2.53 8.84 29.06
C SER A 15 -3.23 7.53 29.47
N ALA A 16 -3.03 7.07 30.71
CA ALA A 16 -3.63 5.82 31.19
C ALA A 16 -5.16 5.88 31.30
N HIS A 17 -5.72 7.05 31.66
CA HIS A 17 -7.17 7.21 31.77
C HIS A 17 -7.86 7.32 30.40
N ALA A 18 -7.19 7.93 29.41
CA ALA A 18 -7.65 7.94 28.03
C ALA A 18 -7.63 6.54 27.41
N ALA A 19 -6.58 5.75 27.66
CA ALA A 19 -6.50 4.36 27.21
C ALA A 19 -7.61 3.48 27.81
N ALA A 20 -7.88 3.61 29.13
CA ALA A 20 -8.92 2.86 29.79
C ALA A 20 -10.35 3.22 29.32
N LEU A 21 -10.59 4.47 28.90
CA LEU A 21 -11.87 4.87 28.31
C LEU A 21 -12.08 4.31 26.90
N LEU A 22 -11.01 4.11 26.12
CA LEU A 22 -11.06 3.45 24.81
C LEU A 22 -11.36 1.95 24.95
N GLU A 23 -10.76 1.29 25.94
CA GLU A 23 -11.03 -0.13 26.21
C GLU A 23 -12.47 -0.37 26.70
N LYS A 24 -13.01 0.58 27.48
CA LYS A 24 -14.39 0.52 27.98
C LYS A 24 -15.47 0.92 26.95
N SER A 25 -15.13 1.68 25.92
CA SER A 25 -16.12 2.14 24.93
C SER A 25 -16.42 1.11 23.84
N GLY A 26 -15.66 0.00 23.77
CA GLY A 26 -15.82 -1.00 22.69
C GLY A 26 -15.54 -0.44 21.29
N GLN A 27 -15.03 0.80 21.23
CA GLN A 27 -14.80 1.52 19.99
C GLN A 27 -13.35 1.28 19.59
N LEU A 28 -13.14 0.41 18.60
CA LEU A 28 -11.87 0.30 17.87
C LEU A 28 -11.65 1.62 17.10
N VAL A 29 -11.12 2.63 17.79
CA VAL A 29 -10.73 3.89 17.16
C VAL A 29 -9.41 3.63 16.46
N GLY A 30 -9.51 3.27 15.18
CA GLY A 30 -8.40 3.39 14.24
C GLY A 30 -7.83 4.80 14.36
N LEU A 31 -6.51 4.88 14.60
CA LEU A 31 -5.77 6.12 14.76
C LEU A 31 -5.82 6.93 13.45
N ALA A 32 -6.91 7.68 13.27
CA ALA A 32 -7.13 8.57 12.13
C ALA A 32 -6.25 9.82 12.27
N GLY A 33 -4.94 9.66 12.01
CA GLY A 33 -3.94 10.72 12.12
C GLY A 33 -2.74 10.60 11.19
N PHE A 34 -2.73 9.61 10.29
CA PHE A 34 -1.70 9.48 9.25
C PHE A 34 -2.35 8.97 7.95
N ASP A 35 -2.59 9.89 7.01
CA ASP A 35 -2.79 9.63 5.58
C ASP A 35 -3.73 8.45 5.20
N SER A 36 -4.93 8.45 5.78
CA SER A 36 -6.03 7.46 5.61
C SER A 36 -6.61 7.34 4.17
N GLY A 37 -5.88 7.73 3.13
CA GLY A 37 -6.33 7.56 1.75
C GLY A 37 -6.17 6.14 1.19
N PHE A 38 -5.28 5.32 1.79
CA PHE A 38 -4.96 3.98 1.26
C PHE A 38 -5.01 2.84 2.29
N SER A 39 -5.01 3.14 3.61
CA SER A 39 -5.13 2.08 4.64
C SER A 39 -6.42 1.30 4.46
N ASN A 40 -7.50 1.98 4.06
CA ASN A 40 -8.82 1.37 3.95
C ASN A 40 -8.94 0.35 2.80
N VAL A 41 -8.06 0.32 1.79
CA VAL A 41 -8.19 -0.73 0.73
C VAL A 41 -7.58 -2.05 1.20
N PHE A 42 -6.52 -2.02 2.00
CA PHE A 42 -5.94 -3.22 2.59
C PHE A 42 -6.62 -3.62 3.91
N GLU A 43 -7.19 -2.66 4.64
CA GLU A 43 -7.85 -2.87 5.93
C GLU A 43 -9.37 -3.07 5.80
N ALA A 44 -10.05 -2.50 4.80
CA ALA A 44 -11.48 -2.82 4.58
C ALA A 44 -11.69 -4.22 3.97
N VAL A 45 -10.66 -4.82 3.38
CA VAL A 45 -10.67 -6.26 3.07
C VAL A 45 -10.58 -7.10 4.35
N ALA A 46 -10.17 -6.51 5.49
CA ALA A 46 -10.05 -7.21 6.76
C ALA A 46 -11.33 -7.18 7.63
N VAL A 47 -12.38 -6.45 7.24
CA VAL A 47 -13.59 -6.27 8.08
C VAL A 47 -14.83 -6.99 7.50
N GLU A 48 -14.85 -7.29 6.21
CA GLU A 48 -15.98 -7.94 5.53
C GLU A 48 -15.61 -9.34 5.05
N GLU A 49 -15.25 -10.26 5.94
CA GLU A 49 -15.57 -11.70 5.81
C GLU A 49 -15.04 -12.50 7.00
N THR A 50 -15.99 -12.98 7.81
CA THR A 50 -15.80 -14.05 8.77
C THR A 50 -15.31 -15.33 8.08
N GLY A 51 -14.07 -15.73 8.34
CA GLY A 51 -13.60 -17.11 8.24
C GLY A 51 -12.73 -17.44 7.02
N SER A 52 -11.43 -17.62 7.26
CA SER A 52 -10.47 -18.37 6.41
C SER A 52 -10.33 -17.84 4.98
N VAL A 53 -9.39 -16.93 4.67
CA VAL A 53 -7.96 -17.18 4.50
C VAL A 53 -7.28 -15.82 4.59
N ARG A 54 -6.46 -15.61 5.62
CA ARG A 54 -5.54 -14.46 5.64
C ARG A 54 -4.51 -14.70 4.56
N SER A 55 -4.69 -14.06 3.42
CA SER A 55 -3.56 -13.84 2.53
C SER A 55 -2.65 -12.83 3.23
N GLU A 56 -1.64 -13.33 3.94
CA GLU A 56 -0.55 -12.53 4.48
C GLU A 56 0.25 -11.96 3.30
N VAL A 57 -0.26 -10.87 2.72
CA VAL A 57 0.56 -10.03 1.86
C VAL A 57 1.69 -9.52 2.75
N ASP A 58 2.90 -9.92 2.38
CA ASP A 58 4.14 -9.57 3.05
C ASP A 58 4.16 -8.07 3.42
N SER A 59 4.50 -7.78 4.68
CA SER A 59 4.56 -6.42 5.22
C SER A 59 5.43 -5.51 4.35
N GLU A 60 6.48 -6.07 3.72
CA GLU A 60 7.34 -5.34 2.79
C GLU A 60 6.58 -4.85 1.55
N VAL A 61 5.68 -5.67 0.99
CA VAL A 61 4.84 -5.32 -0.17
C VAL A 61 3.85 -4.22 0.19
N VAL A 62 3.27 -4.27 1.39
CA VAL A 62 2.37 -3.20 1.88
C VAL A 62 3.10 -1.86 1.98
N VAL A 63 4.34 -1.86 2.48
CA VAL A 63 5.16 -0.66 2.55
C VAL A 63 5.46 -0.12 1.14
N ILE A 64 5.74 -1.00 0.18
CA ILE A 64 5.97 -0.62 -1.22
C ILE A 64 4.73 0.01 -1.84
N PHE A 65 3.55 -0.58 -1.66
CA PHE A 65 2.30 0.00 -2.18
C PHE A 65 2.03 1.37 -1.56
N ARG A 66 2.33 1.57 -0.27
CA ARG A 66 2.26 2.90 0.35
C ARG A 66 3.23 3.90 -0.29
N LYS A 67 4.43 3.46 -0.72
CA LYS A 67 5.36 4.32 -1.49
C LYS A 67 4.79 4.66 -2.88
N LEU A 68 4.13 3.71 -3.55
CA LEU A 68 3.51 3.94 -4.88
C LEU A 68 2.36 4.95 -4.85
N SER A 69 1.65 5.05 -3.72
CA SER A 69 0.59 6.05 -3.49
C SER A 69 1.08 7.50 -3.48
N LYS A 70 2.39 7.74 -3.33
CA LYS A 70 2.95 9.08 -3.23
C LYS A 70 3.01 9.77 -4.61
N LYS A 71 3.05 11.11 -4.58
CA LYS A 71 3.16 11.95 -5.80
C LYS A 71 4.58 12.08 -6.34
N ASP A 72 5.59 11.85 -5.49
CA ASP A 72 7.00 12.00 -5.85
C ASP A 72 7.47 10.88 -6.81
N PRO A 73 7.96 11.22 -8.02
CA PRO A 73 8.34 10.23 -9.01
C PRO A 73 9.54 9.38 -8.58
N GLN A 74 10.55 9.95 -7.90
CA GLN A 74 11.72 9.19 -7.46
C GLN A 74 11.35 8.10 -6.44
N THR A 75 10.42 8.41 -5.52
CA THR A 75 9.89 7.45 -4.57
C THR A 75 9.12 6.32 -5.27
N ARG A 76 8.32 6.64 -6.29
CA ARG A 76 7.62 5.63 -7.08
C ARG A 76 8.58 4.74 -7.87
N GLU A 77 9.60 5.32 -8.51
CA GLU A 77 10.61 4.54 -9.24
C GLU A 77 11.34 3.56 -8.32
N LYS A 78 11.76 4.02 -7.14
CA LYS A 78 12.41 3.16 -6.15
C LYS A 78 11.47 2.03 -5.70
N ALA A 79 10.22 2.36 -5.39
CA ALA A 79 9.22 1.38 -4.97
C ALA A 79 8.90 0.34 -6.06
N LEU A 80 8.86 0.73 -7.34
CA LEU A 80 8.67 -0.19 -8.45
C LEU A 80 9.86 -1.15 -8.61
N ARG A 81 11.09 -0.66 -8.43
CA ARG A 81 12.28 -1.52 -8.45
C ARG A 81 12.27 -2.54 -7.31
N GLU A 82 12.00 -2.07 -6.09
CA GLU A 82 11.84 -2.93 -4.92
C GLU A 82 10.74 -3.99 -5.14
N LEU A 83 9.58 -3.58 -5.68
CA LEU A 83 8.49 -4.51 -5.99
C LEU A 83 8.94 -5.60 -6.95
N LEU A 84 9.62 -5.21 -8.05
CA LEU A 84 10.09 -6.14 -9.06
C LEU A 84 11.11 -7.15 -8.50
N ASP A 85 11.97 -6.71 -7.59
CA ASP A 85 12.96 -7.58 -6.97
C ASP A 85 12.31 -8.58 -6.01
N ILE A 86 11.31 -8.14 -5.24
CA ILE A 86 10.55 -9.00 -4.33
C ILE A 86 9.75 -10.07 -5.08
N ILE A 87 8.99 -9.68 -6.12
CA ILE A 87 8.11 -10.64 -6.82
C ILE A 87 8.88 -11.69 -7.62
N LYS A 88 10.12 -11.41 -8.02
CA LYS A 88 10.97 -12.36 -8.77
C LYS A 88 11.35 -13.61 -7.99
N GLY A 89 11.43 -13.52 -6.66
CA GLY A 89 11.80 -14.62 -5.77
C GLY A 89 10.62 -15.36 -5.16
N LYS A 90 9.38 -14.96 -5.48
CA LYS A 90 8.16 -15.45 -4.83
C LYS A 90 7.45 -16.51 -5.65
N ASP A 91 6.70 -17.35 -4.97
CA ASP A 91 5.84 -18.36 -5.59
C ASP A 91 4.64 -17.72 -6.31
N ALA A 92 3.99 -18.50 -7.17
CA ALA A 92 2.91 -17.99 -8.02
C ALA A 92 1.69 -17.49 -7.24
N GLU A 93 1.39 -18.05 -6.06
CA GLU A 93 0.25 -17.61 -5.24
C GLU A 93 0.55 -16.23 -4.64
N THR A 94 1.73 -16.05 -4.07
CA THR A 94 2.16 -14.75 -3.56
C THR A 94 2.26 -13.69 -4.68
N VAL A 95 2.72 -14.09 -5.87
CA VAL A 95 2.74 -13.19 -7.04
C VAL A 95 1.32 -12.79 -7.46
N ALA A 96 0.35 -13.69 -7.41
CA ALA A 96 -1.06 -13.37 -7.71
C ALA A 96 -1.63 -12.34 -6.73
N LEU A 97 -1.36 -12.51 -5.43
CA LEU A 97 -1.79 -11.58 -4.40
C LEU A 97 -1.16 -10.19 -4.56
N CYS A 98 0.12 -10.14 -4.94
CA CYS A 98 0.79 -8.88 -5.27
C CYS A 98 0.18 -8.25 -6.52
N TYR A 99 -0.19 -9.05 -7.52
CA TYR A 99 -0.82 -8.57 -8.75
C TYR A 99 -2.16 -7.90 -8.46
N ASP A 100 -3.02 -8.55 -7.68
CA ASP A 100 -4.35 -8.02 -7.34
C ASP A 100 -4.24 -6.64 -6.69
N GLY A 101 -3.34 -6.46 -5.71
CA GLY A 101 -3.07 -5.16 -5.09
C GLY A 101 -2.50 -4.14 -6.08
N TYR A 102 -1.58 -4.57 -6.95
CA TYR A 102 -0.91 -3.71 -7.94
C TYR A 102 -1.88 -3.16 -8.99
N THR A 103 -2.94 -3.90 -9.35
CA THR A 103 -3.91 -3.48 -10.39
C THR A 103 -4.54 -2.11 -10.11
N THR A 104 -4.71 -1.77 -8.83
CA THR A 104 -5.23 -0.46 -8.39
C THR A 104 -4.32 0.73 -8.73
N PHE A 105 -3.04 0.46 -8.98
CA PHE A 105 -2.03 1.46 -9.31
C PHE A 105 -1.73 1.56 -10.80
N ILE A 106 -2.00 0.51 -11.59
CA ILE A 106 -1.57 0.41 -13.00
C ILE A 106 -1.98 1.66 -13.78
N GLY A 107 -3.26 2.05 -13.75
CA GLY A 107 -3.75 3.19 -14.51
C GLY A 107 -3.10 4.52 -14.14
N LYS A 108 -2.72 4.70 -12.87
CA LYS A 108 -1.99 5.90 -12.41
C LYS A 108 -0.53 5.88 -12.87
N LEU A 109 0.11 4.72 -12.80
CA LEU A 109 1.53 4.58 -13.11
C LEU A 109 1.82 4.52 -14.62
N THR A 110 0.89 4.03 -15.42
CA THR A 110 1.00 4.01 -16.90
C THR A 110 0.89 5.42 -17.48
N LEU A 111 0.17 6.32 -16.81
CA LEU A 111 0.00 7.72 -17.19
C LEU A 111 0.91 8.68 -16.40
N ASP A 112 1.92 8.15 -15.70
CA ASP A 112 2.82 8.95 -14.88
C ASP A 112 3.60 9.99 -15.71
N GLY A 113 3.94 11.14 -15.12
CA GLY A 113 4.76 12.15 -15.79
C GLY A 113 6.19 11.65 -16.07
N SER A 114 6.75 10.81 -15.20
CA SER A 114 8.10 10.25 -15.39
C SER A 114 8.07 9.12 -16.43
N PRO A 115 8.86 9.20 -17.53
CA PRO A 115 8.98 8.10 -18.49
C PRO A 115 9.55 6.83 -17.86
N THR A 116 10.41 6.97 -16.86
CA THR A 116 11.01 5.84 -16.13
C THR A 116 9.97 5.11 -15.30
N VAL A 117 9.06 5.83 -14.61
CA VAL A 117 7.93 5.22 -13.89
C VAL A 117 7.03 4.45 -14.85
N ARG A 118 6.67 5.05 -16.00
CA ARG A 118 5.85 4.40 -17.03
C ARG A 118 6.50 3.10 -17.53
N SER A 119 7.79 3.16 -17.88
CA SER A 119 8.54 1.99 -18.37
C SER A 119 8.64 0.88 -17.33
N LEU A 120 8.96 1.21 -16.07
CA LEU A 120 9.02 0.23 -14.97
C LEU A 120 7.66 -0.40 -14.69
N SER A 121 6.58 0.39 -14.70
CA SER A 121 5.21 -0.08 -14.53
C SER A 121 4.85 -1.12 -15.59
N LEU A 122 5.12 -0.83 -16.86
CA LEU A 122 4.89 -1.77 -17.96
C LEU A 122 5.72 -3.05 -17.83
N ARG A 123 6.98 -2.94 -17.39
CA ARG A 123 7.85 -4.09 -17.17
C ARG A 123 7.32 -5.01 -16.07
N ILE A 124 6.83 -4.43 -14.97
CA ILE A 124 6.23 -5.20 -13.86
C ILE A 124 4.91 -5.85 -14.31
N THR A 125 4.07 -5.12 -15.04
CA THR A 125 2.83 -5.68 -15.61
C THR A 125 3.15 -6.86 -16.54
N SER A 126 4.16 -6.73 -17.41
CA SER A 126 4.63 -7.82 -18.26
C SER A 126 5.14 -9.03 -17.46
N TYR A 127 5.85 -8.79 -16.35
CA TYR A 127 6.30 -9.86 -15.45
C TYR A 127 5.11 -10.62 -14.83
N PHE A 128 4.10 -9.91 -14.32
CA PHE A 128 2.90 -10.53 -13.77
C PHE A 128 2.16 -11.39 -14.80
N ILE A 129 1.94 -10.85 -16.00
CA ILE A 129 1.27 -11.59 -17.09
C ILE A 129 2.06 -12.84 -17.48
N SER A 130 3.38 -12.72 -17.58
CA SER A 130 4.25 -13.85 -17.96
C SER A 130 4.26 -14.95 -16.91
N THR A 131 4.18 -14.58 -15.63
CA THR A 131 4.22 -15.50 -14.48
C THR A 131 2.87 -16.18 -14.25
N LEU A 132 1.78 -15.41 -14.25
CA LEU A 132 0.43 -15.88 -13.92
C LEU A 132 -0.33 -16.43 -15.13
N LYS A 133 0.06 -16.06 -16.36
CA LYS A 133 -0.56 -16.51 -17.62
C LYS A 133 -2.09 -16.32 -17.60
N LYS A 134 -2.86 -17.42 -17.63
CA LYS A 134 -4.33 -17.39 -17.64
C LYS A 134 -4.92 -16.79 -16.36
N ALA A 135 -4.22 -16.88 -15.22
CA ALA A 135 -4.70 -16.29 -13.97
C ALA A 135 -4.68 -14.76 -14.00
N ALA A 136 -3.82 -14.14 -14.82
CA ALA A 136 -3.80 -12.68 -14.99
C ALA A 136 -5.00 -12.13 -15.79
N GLN A 137 -5.76 -13.00 -16.47
CA GLN A 137 -6.84 -12.59 -17.37
C GLN A 137 -7.91 -11.74 -16.66
N ARG A 138 -8.17 -12.01 -15.38
CA ARG A 138 -9.19 -11.29 -14.59
C ARG A 138 -8.98 -9.79 -14.52
N HIS A 139 -7.73 -9.32 -14.62
CA HIS A 139 -7.40 -7.90 -14.54
C HIS A 139 -6.82 -7.34 -15.86
N LEU A 140 -6.73 -8.18 -16.90
CA LEU A 140 -6.12 -7.79 -18.17
C LEU A 140 -6.97 -6.81 -18.98
N GLU A 141 -8.30 -6.85 -18.85
CA GLU A 141 -9.20 -5.93 -19.55
C GLU A 141 -8.95 -4.47 -19.16
N ALA A 142 -8.79 -4.22 -17.85
CA ALA A 142 -8.42 -2.91 -17.33
C ALA A 142 -7.06 -2.44 -17.88
N VAL A 143 -6.12 -3.38 -18.00
CA VAL A 143 -4.75 -3.12 -18.46
C VAL A 143 -4.70 -2.85 -19.97
N SER A 144 -5.50 -3.56 -20.78
CA SER A 144 -5.52 -3.45 -22.24
C SER A 144 -5.87 -2.04 -22.72
N PHE A 145 -6.74 -1.32 -22.01
CA PHE A 145 -7.08 0.07 -22.34
C PHE A 145 -5.88 1.02 -22.19
N PHE A 146 -5.05 0.79 -21.18
CA PHE A 146 -3.86 1.62 -20.93
C PHE A 146 -2.72 1.33 -21.90
N PHE A 147 -2.58 0.08 -22.39
CA PHE A 147 -1.56 -0.25 -23.38
C PHE A 147 -1.81 0.43 -24.73
N SER A 148 -3.05 0.44 -25.22
CA SER A 148 -3.39 1.09 -26.50
C SER A 148 -3.14 2.61 -26.47
N SER A 149 -3.40 3.27 -25.34
CA SER A 149 -3.16 4.71 -25.18
C SER A 149 -1.68 5.06 -25.04
N LEU A 150 -0.86 4.21 -24.41
CA LEU A 150 0.59 4.41 -24.28
C LEU A 150 1.34 4.21 -25.59
N VAL A 151 0.96 3.22 -26.40
CA VAL A 151 1.57 2.99 -27.72
C VAL A 151 1.36 4.20 -28.64
N CYS A 152 0.20 4.86 -28.57
CA CYS A 152 -0.04 6.11 -29.30
C CYS A 152 0.74 7.33 -28.79
N PHE A 153 1.27 7.30 -27.56
CA PHE A 153 2.08 8.39 -27.01
C PHE A 153 3.60 8.20 -27.23
N TYR A 154 4.02 7.01 -27.66
CA TYR A 154 5.42 6.64 -27.89
C TYR A 154 5.79 6.43 -29.37
N LEU A 155 4.80 6.46 -30.27
CA LEU A 155 4.93 6.57 -31.73
C LEU A 155 4.63 8.00 -32.17
#